data_AF-A0A438BSZ8-F1
#
_entry.id   AF-A0A438BSZ8-F1
#
_cell.length_a   1.000
_cell.length_b   1.000
_cell.length_c   1.000
_cell.angle_alpha   90.00
_cell.angle_beta   90.00
_cell.angle_gamma   90.00
#
_symmetry.space_group_name_H-M   'P 1'
#
loop_
_entity.id
_entity.type
_entity.pdbx_description
1 polymer ?
#
loop_
_entity_poly.entity_id
_entity_poly.type
_entity_poly.pdbx_seq_one_letter_code
_entity_poly.pdbx_strand_id
1 'polypeptide(L)'
;MPMAFSSNPLSLSVPDAAFETWLRDTGYLEVVDRRTSDLHRLSSGGDSSSTTASIPSNSFFFVSILSHLGTLLSLFTLNPFSKLTSDDFSGPTPSWTLAFVGFCDSYSFPSSSSQARLRVHENVKRYARNYATLFIICFACSLYQMPIALVGLISSLALWDVLRFCSDKWRVDRYPVVRQALIHTVQCAHSNFKANN
;
A
#
# COMPACT_ATOMS: atom_id res chain seq x y z
N MET A 1 8.79 0.40 29.90
CA MET A 1 8.87 -0.46 28.71
C MET A 1 7.74 -0.01 27.78
N PRO A 2 7.99 0.73 26.69
CA PRO A 2 6.90 1.14 25.82
C PRO A 2 6.38 -0.11 25.09
N MET A 3 5.08 -0.37 25.19
CA MET A 3 4.43 -1.47 24.47
C MET A 3 4.68 -1.30 22.97
N ALA A 4 5.31 -2.29 22.34
CA ALA A 4 5.39 -2.37 20.90
C ALA A 4 3.97 -2.56 20.35
N PHE A 5 3.56 -1.66 19.45
CA PHE A 5 2.27 -1.77 18.78
C PHE A 5 2.16 -3.10 18.03
N SER A 6 1.07 -3.84 18.26
CA SER A 6 0.71 -5.01 17.47
C SER A 6 0.44 -4.55 16.03
N SER A 7 1.17 -5.11 15.06
CA SER A 7 0.95 -4.76 13.65
C SER A 7 -0.47 -5.14 13.22
N ASN A 8 -1.22 -4.21 12.62
CA ASN A 8 -2.62 -4.41 12.21
C ASN A 8 -2.77 -4.10 10.71
N PRO A 9 -3.33 -5.02 9.90
CA PRO A 9 -3.51 -4.85 8.45
C PRO A 9 -4.55 -3.77 8.05
N LEU A 10 -5.29 -3.17 8.99
CA LEU A 10 -6.20 -2.06 8.69
C LEU A 10 -5.82 -0.76 9.38
N SER A 11 -4.78 -0.76 10.21
CA SER A 11 -4.41 0.47 10.87
C SER A 11 -3.60 1.34 9.91
N LEU A 12 -4.04 2.59 9.76
CA LEU A 12 -3.16 3.71 9.41
C LEU A 12 -2.06 3.91 10.50
N SER A 13 -1.72 2.91 11.30
CA SER A 13 -0.69 2.94 12.33
C SER A 13 0.34 1.86 12.02
N VAL A 14 1.16 2.14 11.00
CA VAL A 14 2.56 1.76 11.14
C VAL A 14 3.03 2.52 12.40
N PRO A 15 3.54 1.84 13.45
CA PRO A 15 4.03 2.54 14.63
C PRO A 15 5.03 3.61 14.22
N ASP A 16 4.99 4.79 14.81
CA ASP A 16 5.77 5.94 14.32
C ASP A 16 7.26 5.59 14.18
N ALA A 17 7.81 4.79 15.10
CA ALA A 17 9.18 4.26 14.97
C ALA A 17 9.41 3.43 13.69
N ALA A 18 8.50 2.52 13.34
CA ALA A 18 8.60 1.72 12.12
C ALA A 18 8.34 2.55 10.85
N PHE A 19 7.45 3.55 10.93
CA PHE A 19 7.19 4.47 9.83
C PHE A 19 8.40 5.38 9.57
N GLU A 20 9.01 5.92 10.62
CA GLU A 20 10.23 6.73 10.55
C GLU A 20 11.44 5.92 10.08
N THR A 21 11.52 4.63 10.46
CA THR A 21 12.56 3.72 9.98
C THR A 21 12.37 3.45 8.49
N TRP A 22 11.14 3.16 8.07
CA TRP A 22 10.81 3.00 6.64
C TRP A 22 11.08 4.28 5.84
N LEU A 23 10.71 5.46 6.35
CA LEU A 23 10.96 6.75 5.70
C LEU A 23 12.46 7.01 5.51
N ARG A 24 13.31 6.59 6.46
CA ARG A 24 14.77 6.61 6.33
C ARG A 24 15.26 5.60 5.29
N ASP A 25 14.82 4.36 5.38
CA ASP A 25 15.29 3.28 4.50
C ASP A 25 14.85 3.48 3.04
N THR A 26 13.70 4.12 2.79
CA THR A 26 13.24 4.47 1.44
C THR A 26 13.70 5.84 0.96
N GLY A 27 14.44 6.60 1.77
CA GLY A 27 14.91 7.95 1.44
C GLY A 27 13.80 9.01 1.34
N TYR A 28 12.56 8.67 1.72
CA TYR A 28 11.44 9.60 1.69
C TYR A 28 11.55 10.68 2.77
N LEU A 29 12.24 10.43 3.88
CA LEU A 29 12.49 11.41 4.93
C LEU A 29 13.27 12.61 4.37
N GLU A 30 14.30 12.37 3.55
CA GLU A 30 15.10 13.44 2.92
C GLU A 30 14.28 14.28 1.92
N VAL A 31 13.32 13.65 1.24
CA VAL A 31 12.42 14.32 0.29
C VAL A 31 11.40 15.19 1.03
N VAL A 32 10.90 14.72 2.17
CA VAL A 32 9.99 15.51 3.03
C VAL A 32 10.74 16.66 3.69
N ASP A 33 11.93 16.41 4.23
CA ASP A 33 12.76 17.43 4.88
C ASP A 33 13.19 18.54 3.91
N ARG A 34 13.55 18.19 2.66
CA ARG A 34 13.78 19.18 1.59
C ARG A 34 12.56 20.04 1.31
N ARG A 35 11.37 19.45 1.18
CA ARG A 35 10.14 20.22 0.96
C ARG A 35 9.81 21.15 2.12
N THR A 36 9.98 20.69 3.36
CA THR A 36 9.76 21.52 4.56
C THR A 36 10.77 22.66 4.65
N SER A 37 12.04 22.39 4.32
CA SER A 37 13.10 23.39 4.25
C SER A 37 12.84 24.44 3.17
N ASP A 38 12.35 24.03 2.00
CA ASP A 38 11.96 24.94 0.92
C ASP A 38 10.74 25.79 1.32
N LEU A 39 9.75 25.19 1.98
CA LEU A 39 8.55 25.90 2.46
C LEU A 39 8.90 26.91 3.57
N HIS A 40 9.83 26.57 4.47
CA HIS A 40 10.33 27.47 5.50
C HIS A 40 11.12 28.64 4.89
N ARG A 41 11.88 28.41 3.81
CA ARG A 41 12.53 29.48 3.04
C ARG A 41 11.52 30.42 2.37
N LEU A 42 10.40 29.91 1.87
CA LEU A 42 9.31 30.74 1.34
C LEU A 42 8.54 31.49 2.45
N SER A 43 8.38 30.89 3.63
CA SER A 43 7.66 31.50 4.76
C SER A 43 8.49 32.55 5.52
N SER A 44 9.82 32.51 5.40
CA SER A 44 10.73 33.49 6.02
C SER A 44 10.68 34.88 5.36
N GLY A 45 9.86 35.07 4.32
CA GLY A 45 9.62 36.36 3.65
C GLY A 45 8.27 37.01 3.98
N GLY A 46 7.51 36.48 4.94
CA GLY A 46 6.19 37.01 5.31
C GLY A 46 6.12 37.42 6.77
N ASP A 47 6.28 38.72 7.05
CA ASP A 47 5.89 39.32 8.33
C ASP A 47 4.41 39.02 8.59
N SER A 48 4.09 38.39 9.72
CA SER A 48 2.71 38.13 10.13
C SER A 48 2.53 38.43 11.61
N SER A 49 2.00 39.62 11.86
CA SER A 49 1.44 40.06 13.14
C SER A 49 0.20 39.21 13.45
N SER A 50 0.26 38.38 14.48
CA SER A 50 -0.81 37.45 14.86
C SER A 50 -1.80 38.11 15.83
N THR A 51 -2.99 38.49 15.33
CA THR A 51 -4.16 38.79 16.17
C THR A 51 -4.86 37.50 16.56
N THR A 52 -4.80 37.14 17.85
CA THR A 52 -5.52 36.01 18.43
C THR A 52 -7.01 36.32 18.60
N ALA A 53 -7.84 35.85 17.67
CA ALA A 53 -9.29 35.79 17.85
C ALA A 53 -9.67 34.44 18.52
N SER A 54 -10.34 34.49 19.67
CA SER A 54 -10.82 33.32 20.41
C SER A 54 -12.06 32.72 19.74
N ILE A 55 -11.87 31.69 18.93
CA ILE A 55 -12.94 30.92 18.27
C ILE A 55 -13.55 29.93 19.29
N PRO A 56 -14.89 29.75 19.33
CA PRO A 56 -15.54 28.82 20.26
C PRO A 56 -15.04 27.38 20.06
N SER A 57 -14.84 26.67 21.18
CA SER A 57 -14.25 25.32 21.26
C SER A 57 -14.96 24.25 20.41
N ASN A 58 -16.27 24.37 20.19
CA ASN A 58 -17.00 23.46 19.31
C ASN A 58 -16.59 23.64 17.83
N SER A 59 -16.26 24.85 17.39
CA SER A 59 -15.84 25.10 16.00
C SER A 59 -14.46 24.51 15.69
N PHE A 60 -13.53 24.47 16.65
CA PHE A 60 -12.25 23.78 16.49
C PHE A 60 -12.42 22.26 16.30
N PHE A 61 -13.36 21.65 17.02
CA PHE A 61 -13.66 20.23 16.90
C PHE A 61 -14.21 19.87 15.51
N PHE A 62 -15.19 20.64 15.00
CA PHE A 62 -15.74 20.41 13.66
C PHE A 62 -14.72 20.66 12.55
N VAL A 63 -13.86 21.68 12.68
CA VAL A 63 -12.77 21.95 11.73
C VAL A 63 -11.76 20.80 11.71
N SER A 64 -11.39 20.26 12.88
CA SER A 64 -10.51 19.10 12.98
C SER A 64 -11.13 17.87 12.30
N ILE A 65 -12.39 17.56 12.59
CA ILE A 65 -13.11 16.44 11.97
C ILE A 65 -13.18 16.60 10.45
N LEU A 66 -13.55 17.79 9.95
CA LEU A 66 -13.66 18.03 8.52
C LEU A 66 -12.31 17.91 7.81
N SER A 67 -11.23 18.32 8.46
CA SER A 67 -9.86 18.13 7.96
C SER A 67 -9.45 16.65 7.90
N HIS A 68 -9.87 15.86 8.88
CA HIS A 68 -9.67 14.41 8.90
C HIS A 68 -10.52 13.72 7.81
N LEU A 69 -11.76 14.16 7.59
CA LEU A 69 -12.61 13.68 6.50
C LEU A 69 -11.99 14.03 5.14
N GLY A 70 -11.49 15.25 4.95
CA GLY A 70 -10.79 15.65 3.72
C GLY A 70 -9.54 14.80 3.46
N THR A 71 -8.81 14.46 4.52
CA THR A 71 -7.67 13.55 4.48
C THR A 71 -8.09 12.14 4.05
N LEU A 72 -9.18 11.59 4.58
CA LEU A 72 -9.72 10.30 4.16
C LEU A 72 -10.26 10.34 2.72
N LEU A 73 -10.95 11.41 2.33
CA LEU A 73 -11.43 11.60 0.96
C LEU A 73 -10.29 11.59 -0.05
N SER A 74 -9.14 12.16 0.31
CA SER A 74 -7.94 12.14 -0.53
C SER A 74 -7.35 10.73 -0.77
N LEU A 75 -7.75 9.73 0.03
CA LEU A 75 -7.38 8.34 -0.19
C LEU A 75 -8.21 7.68 -1.30
N PHE A 76 -9.43 8.14 -1.55
CA PHE A 76 -10.25 7.60 -2.65
C PHE A 76 -9.67 7.93 -4.03
N THR A 77 -8.86 8.98 -4.14
CA THR A 77 -8.13 9.33 -5.38
C THR A 77 -6.73 8.72 -5.45
N LEU A 78 -6.33 7.93 -4.45
CA LEU A 78 -5.06 7.20 -4.44
C LEU A 78 -5.17 5.95 -5.33
N ASN A 79 -4.11 5.64 -6.08
CA ASN A 79 -3.88 4.27 -6.53
C ASN A 79 -2.99 3.56 -5.50
N PRO A 80 -3.56 2.77 -4.56
CA PRO A 80 -2.80 2.12 -3.48
C PRO A 80 -1.78 1.09 -4.00
N PHE A 81 -1.98 0.59 -5.22
CA PHE A 81 -1.15 -0.45 -5.82
C PHE A 81 -0.03 0.10 -6.71
N SER A 82 0.05 1.41 -6.89
CA SER A 82 1.03 2.05 -7.79
C SER A 82 2.49 1.84 -7.41
N LYS A 83 2.76 1.42 -6.17
CA LYS A 83 4.11 1.19 -5.63
C LYS A 83 4.40 -0.29 -5.32
N LEU A 84 3.48 -1.19 -5.64
CA LEU A 84 3.69 -2.63 -5.46
C LEU A 84 4.65 -3.16 -6.52
N THR A 85 5.59 -3.98 -6.06
CA THR A 85 6.54 -4.71 -6.90
C THR A 85 6.36 -6.21 -6.68
N SER A 86 6.93 -7.04 -7.56
CA SER A 86 6.91 -8.50 -7.41
C SER A 86 7.59 -8.97 -6.11
N ASP A 87 8.59 -8.21 -5.66
CA ASP A 87 9.39 -8.55 -4.49
C ASP A 87 8.54 -8.54 -3.22
N ASP A 88 7.51 -7.68 -3.17
CA ASP A 88 6.58 -7.52 -2.04
C ASP A 88 5.69 -8.76 -1.82
N PHE A 89 5.51 -9.59 -2.85
CA PHE A 89 4.79 -10.86 -2.73
C PHE A 89 5.72 -12.04 -2.41
N SER A 90 7.03 -11.88 -2.60
CA SER A 90 8.04 -12.92 -2.40
C SER A 90 8.62 -12.95 -0.98
N GLY A 91 8.55 -11.82 -0.27
CA GLY A 91 9.12 -11.67 1.07
C GLY A 91 8.35 -12.38 2.19
N PRO A 92 8.96 -12.47 3.39
CA PRO A 92 8.26 -12.95 4.58
C PRO A 92 7.13 -11.99 4.94
N THR A 93 5.91 -12.49 5.11
CA THR A 93 4.77 -11.66 5.51
C THR A 93 4.46 -11.77 6.99
N PRO A 94 4.04 -10.67 7.63
CA PRO A 94 3.59 -10.72 9.01
C PRO A 94 2.41 -11.70 9.18
N SER A 95 2.35 -12.35 10.34
CA SER A 95 1.26 -13.25 10.71
C SER A 95 -0.09 -12.53 10.71
N TRP A 96 -1.16 -13.29 10.48
CA TRP A 96 -2.53 -12.78 10.59
C TRP A 96 -2.80 -12.28 12.00
N THR A 97 -3.21 -11.02 12.11
CA THR A 97 -3.68 -10.46 13.37
C THR A 97 -5.17 -10.77 13.49
N LEU A 98 -5.53 -11.60 14.48
CA LEU A 98 -6.93 -11.98 14.76
C LEU A 98 -7.78 -10.79 15.26
N ALA A 99 -7.13 -9.78 15.83
CA ALA A 99 -7.76 -8.54 16.26
C ALA A 99 -7.81 -7.53 15.09
N PHE A 100 -8.93 -7.54 14.36
CA PHE A 100 -9.24 -6.51 13.35
C PHE A 100 -9.41 -5.11 13.98
N VAL A 101 -9.90 -5.07 15.22
CA VAL A 101 -10.09 -3.85 16.03
C VAL A 101 -9.13 -3.90 17.21
N GLY A 102 -8.13 -3.04 17.20
CA GLY A 102 -7.25 -2.80 18.35
C GLY A 102 -7.88 -1.84 19.35
N PHE A 103 -7.21 -1.59 20.46
CA PHE A 103 -7.62 -0.55 21.41
C PHE A 103 -7.49 0.84 20.78
N CYS A 104 -8.29 1.83 21.21
CA CYS A 104 -8.24 3.20 20.67
C CYS A 104 -6.82 3.79 20.70
N ASP A 105 -6.04 3.45 21.73
CA ASP A 105 -4.65 3.87 21.92
C ASP A 105 -3.66 3.22 20.92
N SER A 106 -4.10 2.24 20.13
CA SER A 106 -3.32 1.56 19.09
C SER A 106 -3.37 2.26 17.72
N TYR A 107 -4.15 3.33 17.60
CA TYR A 107 -4.37 4.06 16.36
C TYR A 107 -3.86 5.50 16.47
N SER A 108 -2.97 5.90 15.55
CA SER A 108 -2.62 7.31 15.36
C SER A 108 -3.28 7.81 14.08
N PHE A 109 -4.05 8.89 14.18
CA PHE A 109 -4.71 9.50 13.03
C PHE A 109 -3.69 10.31 12.23
N PRO A 110 -3.66 10.22 10.88
CA PRO A 110 -2.73 11.01 10.09
C PRO A 110 -3.02 12.51 10.21
N SER A 111 -1.95 13.30 10.35
CA SER A 111 -1.99 14.76 10.43
C SER A 111 -2.13 15.43 9.06
N SER A 112 -1.86 14.70 7.96
CA SER A 112 -1.97 15.21 6.59
C SER A 112 -2.36 14.14 5.56
N SER A 113 -2.86 14.58 4.42
CA SER A 113 -3.18 13.71 3.27
C SER A 113 -1.95 12.97 2.75
N SER A 114 -0.79 13.63 2.65
CA SER A 114 0.46 12.98 2.23
C SER A 114 0.88 11.88 3.20
N GLN A 115 0.77 12.12 4.52
CA GLN A 115 1.07 11.13 5.53
C GLN A 115 0.10 9.94 5.47
N ALA A 116 -1.21 10.20 5.35
CA ALA A 116 -2.22 9.14 5.19
C ALA A 116 -1.91 8.26 3.97
N ARG A 117 -1.54 8.88 2.84
CA ARG A 117 -1.19 8.18 1.60
C ARG A 117 0.05 7.31 1.78
N LEU A 118 1.11 7.80 2.42
CA LEU A 118 2.32 7.00 2.69
C LEU A 118 2.01 5.80 3.59
N ARG A 119 1.19 6.01 4.63
CA ARG A 119 0.77 4.95 5.55
C ARG A 119 -0.08 3.87 4.86
N VAL A 120 -0.94 4.24 3.92
CA VAL A 120 -1.68 3.27 3.09
C VAL A 120 -0.74 2.47 2.21
N HIS A 121 0.18 3.12 1.49
CA HIS A 121 1.12 2.41 0.61
C HIS A 121 1.98 1.42 1.38
N GLU A 122 2.51 1.82 2.55
CA GLU A 122 3.33 0.93 3.36
C GLU A 122 2.53 -0.25 3.91
N ASN A 123 1.30 -0.04 4.35
CA ASN A 123 0.42 -1.15 4.77
C ASN A 123 0.12 -2.12 3.61
N VAL A 124 -0.24 -1.58 2.44
CA VAL A 124 -0.53 -2.36 1.24
C VAL A 124 0.68 -3.20 0.83
N LYS A 125 1.88 -2.62 0.89
CA LYS A 125 3.14 -3.30 0.60
C LYS A 125 3.44 -4.41 1.63
N ARG A 126 3.40 -4.07 2.92
CA ARG A 126 3.73 -4.97 4.03
C ARG A 126 2.82 -6.19 4.13
N TYR A 127 1.54 -6.02 3.78
CA TYR A 127 0.53 -7.07 3.85
C TYR A 127 0.08 -7.59 2.47
N ALA A 128 0.81 -7.26 1.40
CA ALA A 128 0.44 -7.58 0.02
C ALA A 128 0.06 -9.07 -0.17
N ARG A 129 0.88 -9.99 0.34
CA ARG A 129 0.61 -11.44 0.25
C ARG A 129 -0.66 -11.84 1.01
N ASN A 130 -0.88 -11.29 2.20
CA ASN A 130 -2.06 -11.61 3.01
C ASN A 130 -3.34 -11.14 2.30
N TYR A 131 -3.33 -9.94 1.70
CA TYR A 131 -4.45 -9.45 0.90
C TYR A 131 -4.67 -10.29 -0.36
N ALA A 132 -3.61 -10.70 -1.05
CA ALA A 132 -3.73 -11.59 -2.22
C ALA A 132 -4.35 -12.94 -1.85
N THR A 133 -3.93 -13.54 -0.73
CA THR A 133 -4.53 -14.77 -0.21
C THR A 133 -6.01 -14.57 0.15
N LEU A 134 -6.36 -13.47 0.83
CA LEU A 134 -7.74 -13.17 1.18
C LEU A 134 -8.60 -12.99 -0.09
N PHE A 135 -8.08 -12.28 -1.08
CA PHE A 135 -8.73 -12.09 -2.36
C PHE A 135 -9.02 -13.44 -3.04
N ILE A 136 -8.03 -14.35 -3.11
CA ILE A 136 -8.22 -15.69 -3.69
C ILE A 136 -9.28 -16.48 -2.90
N ILE A 137 -9.24 -16.44 -1.56
CA ILE A 137 -10.23 -17.14 -0.72
C ILE A 137 -11.62 -16.56 -0.94
N CYS A 138 -11.80 -15.24 -0.86
CA CYS A 138 -13.07 -14.58 -1.10
C CYS A 138 -13.58 -14.88 -2.51
N PHE A 139 -12.71 -14.83 -3.51
CA PHE A 139 -13.05 -15.14 -4.89
C PHE A 139 -13.51 -16.60 -5.04
N ALA A 140 -12.79 -17.56 -4.44
CA ALA A 140 -13.20 -18.96 -4.40
C ALA A 140 -14.55 -19.15 -3.68
N CYS A 141 -14.77 -18.46 -2.56
CA CYS A 141 -16.04 -18.48 -1.83
C CYS A 141 -17.19 -17.92 -2.68
N SER A 142 -16.98 -16.80 -3.39
CA SER A 142 -17.97 -16.23 -4.32
C SER A 142 -18.29 -17.19 -5.47
N LEU A 143 -17.31 -17.98 -5.89
CA LEU A 143 -17.42 -18.95 -6.99
C LEU A 143 -18.00 -20.31 -6.55
N TYR A 144 -18.34 -20.51 -5.27
CA TYR A 144 -18.82 -21.80 -4.77
C TYR A 144 -20.06 -22.32 -5.51
N GLN A 145 -20.97 -21.43 -5.92
CA GLN A 145 -22.16 -21.79 -6.69
C GLN A 145 -21.90 -22.04 -8.19
N MET A 146 -20.68 -21.76 -8.68
CA MET A 146 -20.26 -21.94 -10.08
C MET A 146 -19.09 -22.92 -10.16
N PRO A 147 -19.34 -24.25 -10.14
CA PRO A 147 -18.30 -25.26 -9.98
C PRO A 147 -17.28 -25.27 -11.12
N ILE A 148 -17.70 -24.97 -12.36
CA ILE A 148 -16.79 -24.89 -13.53
C ILE A 148 -15.75 -23.78 -13.33
N ALA A 149 -16.17 -22.62 -12.86
CA ALA A 149 -15.29 -21.49 -12.63
C ALA A 149 -14.36 -21.74 -11.43
N LEU A 150 -14.85 -22.44 -10.39
CA LEU A 150 -14.04 -22.88 -9.26
C LEU A 150 -12.96 -23.89 -9.70
N VAL A 151 -13.29 -24.86 -10.55
CA VAL A 151 -12.30 -25.77 -11.15
C VAL A 151 -11.30 -24.99 -12.00
N GLY A 152 -11.76 -23.98 -12.75
CA GLY A 152 -10.88 -23.08 -13.49
C GLY A 152 -9.87 -22.35 -12.59
N LEU A 153 -10.31 -21.84 -11.44
CA LEU A 153 -9.44 -21.20 -10.44
C LEU A 153 -8.44 -22.19 -9.82
N ILE A 154 -8.88 -23.39 -9.45
CA ILE A 154 -7.98 -24.41 -8.91
C ILE A 154 -6.96 -24.85 -9.97
N SER A 155 -7.41 -25.04 -11.22
CA SER A 155 -6.56 -25.43 -12.34
C SER A 155 -5.52 -24.36 -12.65
N SER A 156 -5.87 -23.07 -12.60
CA SER A 156 -4.90 -21.99 -12.83
C SER A 156 -3.85 -21.90 -11.72
N LEU A 157 -4.23 -22.14 -10.45
CA LEU A 157 -3.29 -22.24 -9.34
C LEU A 157 -2.35 -23.45 -9.50
N ALA A 158 -2.88 -24.62 -9.84
CA ALA A 158 -2.08 -25.81 -10.08
C ALA A 158 -1.12 -25.63 -11.26
N LEU A 159 -1.60 -25.04 -12.35
CA LEU A 159 -0.78 -24.71 -13.51
C LEU A 159 0.35 -23.75 -13.14
N TRP A 160 0.06 -22.73 -12.32
CA TRP A 160 1.07 -21.82 -11.80
C TRP A 160 2.15 -22.54 -10.99
N ASP A 161 1.78 -23.47 -10.11
CA ASP A 161 2.74 -24.25 -9.32
C ASP A 161 3.62 -25.15 -10.19
N VAL A 162 3.05 -25.79 -11.21
CA VAL A 162 3.81 -26.58 -12.20
C VAL A 162 4.77 -25.70 -12.98
N LEU A 163 4.32 -24.52 -13.40
CA LEU A 163 5.18 -23.54 -14.09
C LEU A 163 6.32 -23.07 -13.19
N ARG A 164 6.04 -22.82 -11.90
CA ARG A 164 7.07 -22.45 -10.91
C ARG A 164 8.09 -23.55 -10.72
N PHE A 165 7.63 -24.79 -10.55
CA PHE A 165 8.52 -25.95 -10.42
C PHE A 165 9.40 -26.13 -11.67
N CYS A 166 8.84 -25.95 -12.86
CA CYS A 166 9.61 -25.95 -14.10
C CYS A 166 10.61 -24.79 -14.14
N SER A 167 10.22 -23.58 -13.74
CA SER A 167 11.10 -22.41 -13.65
C SER A 167 12.29 -22.68 -12.74
N ASP A 168 12.05 -23.20 -11.54
CA ASP A 168 13.06 -23.50 -10.53
C ASP A 168 14.00 -24.62 -10.99
N LYS A 169 13.44 -25.72 -11.52
CA LYS A 169 14.21 -26.87 -12.03
C LYS A 169 15.13 -26.48 -13.18
N TRP A 170 14.65 -25.63 -14.09
CA TRP A 170 15.39 -25.20 -15.28
C TRP A 170 16.18 -23.91 -15.06
N ARG A 171 16.08 -23.31 -13.85
CA ARG A 171 16.72 -22.04 -13.45
C ARG A 171 16.50 -20.93 -14.49
N VAL A 172 15.27 -20.81 -14.97
CA VAL A 172 14.90 -19.90 -16.07
C VAL A 172 15.29 -18.46 -15.76
N ASP A 173 15.28 -18.05 -14.49
CA ASP A 173 15.71 -16.73 -14.00
C ASP A 173 17.16 -16.38 -14.35
N ARG A 174 18.01 -17.39 -14.59
CA ARG A 174 19.43 -17.19 -14.92
C ARG A 174 19.64 -16.84 -16.40
N TYR A 175 18.61 -16.95 -17.23
CA TYR A 175 18.70 -16.71 -18.68
C TYR A 175 17.99 -15.40 -19.06
N PRO A 176 18.73 -14.27 -19.19
CA PRO A 176 18.13 -12.97 -19.54
C PRO A 176 17.42 -12.99 -20.91
N VAL A 177 17.83 -13.90 -21.80
CA VAL A 177 17.23 -14.11 -23.13
C VAL A 177 15.79 -14.60 -23.04
N VAL A 178 15.47 -15.50 -22.10
CA VAL A 178 14.10 -16.01 -21.93
C VAL A 178 13.18 -14.90 -21.45
N ARG A 179 13.66 -14.06 -20.51
CA ARG A 179 12.93 -12.88 -20.04
C ARG A 179 12.68 -11.88 -21.16
N GLN A 180 13.68 -11.59 -22.01
CA GLN A 180 13.49 -10.72 -23.17
C GLN A 180 12.52 -11.32 -24.18
N ALA A 181 12.64 -12.61 -24.51
CA ALA A 181 11.71 -13.27 -25.43
C ALA A 181 10.26 -13.21 -24.93
N LEU A 182 10.03 -13.44 -23.63
CA LEU A 182 8.72 -13.30 -22.99
C LEU A 182 8.16 -11.87 -23.06
N ILE A 183 9.00 -10.86 -22.82
CA ILE A 183 8.57 -9.45 -22.93
C ILE A 183 8.18 -9.13 -24.37
N HIS A 184 8.96 -9.60 -25.35
CA HIS A 184 8.68 -9.39 -26.77
C HIS A 184 7.41 -10.12 -27.24
N THR A 185 7.14 -11.34 -26.78
CA THR A 185 5.89 -12.04 -27.14
C THR A 185 4.67 -11.33 -26.56
N VAL A 186 4.74 -10.84 -25.32
CA VAL A 186 3.68 -10.04 -24.70
C VAL A 186 3.48 -8.72 -25.45
N GLN A 187 4.56 -8.03 -25.83
CA GLN A 187 4.47 -6.79 -26.62
C GLN A 187 3.86 -7.04 -27.99
N CYS A 188 4.24 -8.11 -28.68
CA CYS A 188 3.64 -8.51 -29.96
C CYS A 188 2.16 -8.86 -29.81
N ALA A 189 1.77 -9.59 -28.75
CA ALA A 189 0.37 -9.90 -28.50
C ALA A 189 -0.46 -8.64 -28.25
N HIS A 190 0.07 -7.70 -27.45
CA HIS A 190 -0.58 -6.43 -27.17
C HIS A 190 -0.67 -5.53 -28.42
N SER A 191 0.38 -5.47 -29.25
CA SER A 191 0.35 -4.69 -30.50
C SER A 191 -0.64 -5.28 -31.50
N ASN A 192 -0.71 -6.61 -31.61
CA ASN A 192 -1.69 -7.27 -32.48
C ASN A 192 -3.13 -7.05 -32.00
N PHE A 193 -3.37 -7.10 -30.68
CA PHE A 193 -4.70 -6.82 -30.12
C PHE A 193 -5.16 -5.38 -30.40
N LYS A 194 -4.25 -4.40 -30.31
CA LYS A 194 -4.55 -2.99 -30.64
C LYS A 194 -4.73 -2.73 -32.14
N ALA A 195 -4.16 -3.57 -33.00
CA ALA A 195 -4.32 -3.44 -34.45
C ALA A 195 -5.66 -4.04 -34.94
N ASN A 196 -6.30 -4.89 -34.14
CA ASN A 196 -7.50 -5.64 -34.51
C ASN A 196 -8.79 -5.14 -33.83
N ASN A 197 -8.71 -4.02 -33.10
CA ASN A 197 -9.81 -3.26 -32.47
C ASN A 197 -9.70 -1.79 -32.90
#